data_AF-A0AAD3B082-F1
#
_entry.id   AF-A0AAD3B082-F1
#
_cell.length_a   1.000
_cell.length_b   1.000
_cell.length_c   1.000
_cell.angle_alpha   90.00
_cell.angle_beta   90.00
_cell.angle_gamma   90.00
#
_symmetry.space_group_name_H-M   'P 1'
#
loop_
_entity.id
_entity.type
_entity.pdbx_description
1 polymer ?
#
loop_
_entity_poly.entity_id
_entity_poly.type
_entity_poly.pdbx_seq_one_letter_code
_entity_poly.pdbx_strand_id
1 'polypeptide(L)' 'MLYTFNRGDFYRLHTQYLTEGKSHRGIILAPQQRYSIGEQLRQILDLISVKTIEQMENNVEFIKG' A
#
# COMPACT_ATOMS: atom_id res chain seq x y z
N MET A 1 7.26 0.04 -4.62
CA MET A 1 5.90 -0.16 -4.14
C MET A 1 5.73 -1.60 -3.71
N LEU A 2 5.18 -1.84 -2.53
CA LEU A 2 4.88 -3.16 -1.98
C LEU A 2 3.37 -3.34 -1.82
N TYR A 3 2.82 -4.49 -2.19
CA TYR A 3 1.42 -4.87 -1.92
C TYR A 3 1.37 -5.98 -0.87
N THR A 4 0.53 -5.86 0.15
CA THR A 4 0.43 -6.87 1.22
C THR A 4 -0.94 -6.90 1.91
N PHE A 5 -1.33 -8.08 2.38
CA PHE A 5 -2.48 -8.27 3.27
C PHE A 5 -2.12 -8.09 4.75
N ASN A 6 -0.83 -8.06 5.09
CA ASN A 6 -0.37 -7.86 6.47
C ASN A 6 -0.40 -6.37 6.83
N ARG A 7 -1.59 -5.87 7.15
CA ARG A 7 -1.83 -4.45 7.46
C ARG A 7 -1.10 -4.00 8.72
N GLY A 8 -1.12 -4.82 9.77
CA GLY A 8 -0.59 -4.46 11.09
C GLY A 8 0.91 -4.26 11.09
N ASP A 9 1.67 -5.26 10.63
CA ASP A 9 3.12 -5.17 10.66
C ASP A 9 3.67 -4.13 9.70
N PHE A 10 3.11 -4.03 8.49
CA PHE A 10 3.62 -3.08 7.49
C PHE A 10 3.24 -1.63 7.78
N TYR A 11 2.10 -1.37 8.45
CA TYR A 11 1.80 -0.03 8.94
C TYR A 11 2.74 0.39 10.07
N ARG A 12 3.06 -0.54 10.98
CA ARG A 12 4.08 -0.31 12.02
C ARG A 12 5.47 -0.08 11.42
N LEU A 13 5.87 -0.89 10.45
CA LEU A 13 7.15 -0.74 9.74
C LEU A 13 7.25 0.61 9.03
N HIS A 14 6.19 1.04 8.34
CA HIS A 14 6.09 2.37 7.74
C HIS A 14 6.33 3.47 8.77
N THR A 15 5.62 3.41 9.90
CA THR A 15 5.75 4.41 10.98
C THR A 15 7.17 4.45 11.52
N GLN A 16 7.79 3.28 11.71
CA GLN A 16 9.18 3.17 12.15
C GLN A 16 10.15 3.79 11.13
N TYR A 17 9.96 3.51 9.84
CA TYR A 17 10.78 4.08 8.77
C TYR A 17 10.74 5.61 8.80
N LEU A 18 9.54 6.19 8.85
CA LEU A 18 9.39 7.64 8.92
C LEU A 18 10.03 8.24 10.17
N THR A 19 9.86 7.57 11.32
CA THR A 19 10.45 8.00 12.60
C THR A 19 11.98 7.97 12.57
N GLU A 20 12.57 6.99 11.87
CA GLU A 20 14.02 6.85 11.69
C GLU A 20 14.58 7.70 10.54
N GLY A 21 13.76 8.51 9.86
CA GLY A 21 14.17 9.31 8.71
C GLY A 21 14.52 8.46 7.46
N LYS A 22 14.06 7.22 7.41
CA LYS A 22 14.25 6.29 6.29
C LYS A 22 13.11 6.43 5.29
N SER A 23 13.43 6.28 4.01
CA SER A 23 12.44 6.30 2.93
C SER A 23 12.02 4.91 2.46
N HIS A 24 10.79 4.80 1.96
CA HIS A 24 10.29 3.63 1.24
C HIS A 24 9.45 4.03 0.01
N ARG A 25 9.40 3.14 -0.98
CA ARG A 25 8.77 3.36 -2.29
C ARG A 25 7.23 3.17 -2.29
N GLY A 26 6.57 3.41 -1.16
CA GLY A 26 5.13 3.22 -0.98
C GLY A 26 4.67 1.79 -0.65
N ILE A 27 3.59 1.69 0.13
CA ILE A 27 2.97 0.41 0.54
C ILE A 27 1.47 0.45 0.25
N ILE A 28 0.94 -0.61 -0.34
CA ILE A 28 -0.49 -0.85 -0.53
C ILE A 28 -0.93 -1.93 0.45
N LEU A 29 -1.87 -1.58 1.31
CA LEU A 29 -2.44 -2.43 2.34
C LEU A 29 -3.83 -2.90 1.94
N ALA A 30 -3.97 -4.20 1.69
CA ALA A 30 -5.22 -4.83 1.31
C ALA A 30 -5.95 -5.46 2.50
N PRO A 31 -7.31 -5.51 2.48
CA PRO A 31 -8.07 -6.28 3.46
C PRO A 31 -7.84 -7.78 3.26
N GLN A 32 -7.94 -8.54 4.35
CA GLN A 32 -7.67 -9.98 4.35
C GLN A 32 -8.50 -10.73 3.31
N GLN A 33 -7.90 -11.73 2.64
CA GLN A 33 -8.39 -12.49 1.46
C GLN A 33 -9.86 -12.93 1.52
N ARG A 34 -10.77 -11.99 1.29
CA ARG A 34 -12.22 -12.22 1.15
C ARG A 34 -12.76 -11.73 -0.20
N TYR A 35 -11.89 -11.18 -1.05
CA TYR A 35 -12.25 -10.54 -2.32
C TYR A 35 -11.62 -11.27 -3.49
N SER A 36 -12.30 -11.22 -4.63
CA SER A 36 -11.80 -11.86 -5.84
C SER A 36 -10.48 -11.21 -6.28
N ILE A 37 -9.62 -12.00 -6.92
CA ILE A 37 -8.36 -11.50 -7.47
C ILE A 37 -8.63 -10.39 -8.51
N GLY A 38 -9.73 -10.48 -9.27
CA GLY A 38 -10.12 -9.48 -10.26
C GLY A 38 -10.43 -8.11 -9.67
N GLU A 39 -11.17 -8.07 -8.54
CA GLU A 39 -11.46 -6.83 -7.82
C GLU A 39 -10.19 -6.20 -7.24
N GLN A 40 -9.29 -7.02 -6.69
CA GLN A 40 -8.02 -6.55 -6.17
C GLN A 40 -7.15 -5.93 -7.27
N LEU A 41 -7.03 -6.61 -8.41
CA LEU A 41 -6.28 -6.11 -9.56
C LEU A 41 -6.87 -4.81 -10.10
N ARG A 42 -8.20 -4.70 -10.20
CA ARG A 42 -8.86 -3.47 -10.65
C ARG A 42 -8.50 -2.29 -9.74
N GLN A 43 -8.59 -2.47 -8.43
CA GLN A 43 -8.26 -1.39 -7.49
C GLN A 43 -6.78 -0.98 -7.53
N ILE A 44 -5.87 -1.93 -7.76
CA ILE A 44 -4.44 -1.62 -7.96
C ILE A 44 -4.25 -0.81 -9.24
N LEU A 45 -4.88 -1.22 -10.35
CA LEU A 45 -4.82 -0.52 -11.63
C LEU A 45 -5.39 0.91 -11.54
N ASP A 46 -6.51 1.07 -10.86
CA ASP A 46 -7.11 2.38 -10.61
C ASP A 46 -6.16 3.27 -9.80
N LEU A 47 -5.54 2.73 -8.74
CA LEU A 47 -4.60 3.45 -7.89
C LEU A 47 -3.37 3.93 -8.67
N ILE A 48 -2.75 3.07 -9.47
CA ILE A 48 -1.57 3.46 -10.28
C ILE A 48 -1.93 4.42 -11.41
N SER A 49 -3.20 4.48 -11.82
CA SER A 49 -3.66 5.45 -12.83
C SER A 49 -3.77 6.88 -12.28
N VAL A 50 -3.94 7.04 -10.97
CA VAL A 50 -4.14 8.34 -10.31
C VAL A 50 -2.97 8.79 -9.45
N LYS A 51 -2.03 7.90 -9.10
CA LYS A 51 -0.86 8.23 -8.30
C LYS A 51 0.45 7.97 -9.05
N THR A 52 1.30 8.98 -9.05
CA THR A 52 2.70 8.88 -9.47
C THR A 52 3.55 8.17 -8.42
N ILE A 53 4.74 7.75 -8.81
CA ILE A 53 5.70 7.07 -7.91
C ILE A 53 6.14 8.01 -6.79
N GLU A 54 6.32 9.29 -7.11
CA GLU A 54 6.72 10.34 -6.19
C GLU A 54 5.64 10.56 -5.12
N GLN A 55 4.36 10.56 -5.52
CA GLN A 55 3.24 10.64 -4.58
C GLN A 55 3.11 9.41 -3.67
N MET A 56 3.65 8.27 -4.10
CA MET A 56 3.65 7.03 -3.31
C MET A 56 4.85 6.93 -2.36
N GLU A 57 5.89 7.75 -2.54
CA GLU A 57 7.05 7.73 -1.66
C GLU A 57 6.64 8.07 -0.22
N ASN A 58 7.10 7.25 0.72
CA ASN A 58 6.82 7.42 2.15
C ASN A 58 5.33 7.42 2.51
N ASN A 59 4.47 6.90 1.62
CA ASN A 59 3.02 6.85 1.81
C ASN A 59 2.47 5.42 1.84
N VAL A 60 1.31 5.29 2.48
CA VAL A 60 0.55 4.04 2.57
C VAL A 60 -0.83 4.25 1.97
N GLU A 61 -1.21 3.38 1.04
CA GLU A 61 -2.53 3.35 0.44
C GLU A 61 -3.32 2.17 0.96
N PHE A 62 -4.58 2.40 1.31
CA PHE A 62 -5.51 1.35 1.70
C PHE A 62 -6.46 1.11 0.53
N ILE A 63 -6.41 -0.09 -0.04
CA ILE A 63 -7.44 -0.49 -1.00
C ILE A 63 -8.64 -1.05 -0.26
N LYS A 64 -9.81 -0.90 -0.86
CA LYS A 64 -11.05 -1.41 -0.31
C LYS A 64 -11.15 -2.91 -0.56
N GLY A 65 -12.03 -3.48 0.23
CA GLY A 65 -12.59 -4.80 -0.02
C GLY A 65 -13.89 -4.60 -0.74
#